data_AF-A0A7T8BA49-F1
#
_entry.id   AF-A0A7T8BA49-F1
#
_cell.length_a   1.000
_cell.length_b   1.000
_cell.length_c   1.000
_cell.angle_alpha   90.00
_cell.angle_beta   90.00
_cell.angle_gamma   90.00
#
_symmetry.space_group_name_H-M   'P 1'
#
loop_
_entity.id
_entity.type
_entity.pdbx_description
1 polymer ?
#
loop_
_entity_poly.entity_id
_entity_poly.type
_entity_poly.pdbx_seq_one_letter_code
_entity_poly.pdbx_strand_id
1 'polypeptide(L)'
;MQKGQLHPAATLSKNLLAKGLFSLMQKKPFTDITIMELCEASQVSRRTFYRHFDNTGQVAAYQTRGIIDEFTAAMKEQKNRPYEAVIEAYFVFWKTHAPLLTLLNQNNLTYVIFTPYLTSLGELPWLFPPHGADHANQEEYFCVLAYHSGGLWSLLTYWIMNGCALSERTLAETVVKNNNAGGGGYTQE
;
A
#
# COMPACT_ATOMS: atom_id res chain seq x y z
N MET A 1 -34.24 -5.08 -12.00
CA MET A 1 -33.53 -5.71 -10.88
C MET A 1 -32.24 -4.93 -10.63
N GLN A 2 -32.19 -4.05 -9.63
CA GLN A 2 -30.98 -3.29 -9.30
C GLN A 2 -30.05 -4.15 -8.42
N LYS A 3 -28.95 -4.67 -8.99
CA LYS A 3 -27.80 -5.19 -8.24
C LYS A 3 -26.92 -3.99 -7.88
N GLY A 4 -26.75 -3.68 -6.58
CA GLY A 4 -25.74 -2.68 -6.19
C GLY A 4 -25.86 -2.04 -4.80
N GLN A 5 -26.99 -2.16 -4.09
CA GLN A 5 -27.06 -1.61 -2.72
C GLN A 5 -26.42 -2.58 -1.71
N LEU A 6 -25.16 -2.30 -1.35
CA LEU A 6 -24.51 -2.84 -0.16
C LEU A 6 -25.34 -2.47 1.08
N HIS A 7 -25.96 -3.46 1.73
CA HIS A 7 -26.69 -3.21 2.97
C HIS A 7 -25.77 -2.66 4.07
N PRO A 8 -26.16 -1.60 4.80
CA PRO A 8 -25.34 -1.00 5.86
C PRO A 8 -24.85 -2.01 6.91
N ALA A 9 -25.69 -3.00 7.24
CA ALA A 9 -25.35 -4.07 8.17
C ALA A 9 -24.22 -4.98 7.66
N ALA A 10 -24.12 -5.23 6.35
CA ALA A 10 -23.05 -6.04 5.76
C ALA A 10 -21.69 -5.33 5.85
N THR A 11 -21.66 -4.02 5.57
CA THR A 11 -20.44 -3.20 5.72
C THR A 11 -20.00 -3.12 7.18
N LEU A 12 -20.94 -2.99 8.12
CA LEU A 12 -20.65 -3.00 9.55
C LEU A 12 -19.96 -4.30 9.98
N SER A 13 -20.52 -5.47 9.65
CA SER A 13 -19.91 -6.76 10.02
C SER A 13 -18.51 -6.93 9.46
N LYS A 14 -18.27 -6.52 8.21
CA LYS A 14 -16.92 -6.58 7.61
C LYS A 14 -15.93 -5.67 8.33
N ASN A 15 -16.34 -4.46 8.71
CA ASN A 15 -15.50 -3.53 9.46
C ASN A 15 -15.17 -4.04 10.87
N LEU A 16 -16.14 -4.68 11.55
CA LEU A 16 -15.91 -5.32 12.85
C LEU A 16 -14.88 -6.45 12.74
N LEU A 17 -15.02 -7.32 11.74
CA LEU A 17 -14.07 -8.40 11.47
C LEU A 17 -12.67 -7.86 11.15
N ALA A 18 -12.57 -6.81 10.36
CA ALA A 18 -11.29 -6.22 9.99
C ALA A 18 -10.55 -5.60 11.20
N LYS A 19 -11.29 -4.86 12.05
CA LYS A 19 -10.76 -4.34 13.32
C LYS A 19 -10.38 -5.45 14.31
N GLY A 20 -11.19 -6.49 14.41
CA GLY A 20 -10.94 -7.65 15.25
C GLY A 20 -9.66 -8.37 14.83
N LEU A 21 -9.46 -8.59 13.53
CA LEU A 21 -8.26 -9.22 13.00
C LEU A 21 -7.00 -8.42 13.35
N PHE A 22 -7.01 -7.10 13.11
CA PHE A 22 -5.87 -6.24 13.44
C PHE A 22 -5.54 -6.25 14.94
N SER A 23 -6.57 -6.26 15.79
CA SER A 23 -6.41 -6.33 17.25
C SER A 23 -5.81 -7.67 17.71
N LEU A 24 -6.15 -8.77 17.02
CA LEU A 24 -5.58 -10.08 17.30
C LEU A 24 -4.13 -10.20 16.81
N MET A 25 -3.83 -9.65 15.62
CA MET A 25 -2.47 -9.62 15.06
C MET A 25 -1.47 -8.85 15.93
N GLN A 26 -1.92 -7.89 16.75
CA GLN A 26 -1.08 -7.21 17.74
C GLN A 26 -0.68 -8.11 18.92
N LYS A 27 -1.40 -9.22 19.13
CA LYS A 27 -1.24 -10.10 20.29
C LYS A 27 -0.61 -11.44 19.94
N LYS A 28 -0.77 -11.91 18.70
CA LYS A 28 -0.27 -13.21 18.25
C LYS A 28 0.02 -13.21 16.73
N PRO A 29 0.82 -14.17 16.24
CA PRO A 29 1.03 -14.35 14.80
C PRO A 29 -0.29 -14.59 14.05
N PHE A 30 -0.40 -14.01 12.85
CA PHE A 30 -1.58 -14.14 11.98
C PHE A 30 -1.92 -15.59 11.65
N THR A 31 -0.92 -16.45 11.48
CA THR A 31 -1.10 -17.88 11.20
C THR A 31 -1.84 -18.64 12.29
N ASP A 32 -1.84 -18.11 13.51
CA ASP A 32 -2.44 -18.76 14.68
C ASP A 32 -3.86 -18.24 14.94
N ILE A 33 -4.33 -17.22 14.19
CA ILE A 33 -5.66 -16.65 14.32
C ILE A 33 -6.67 -17.53 13.60
N THR A 34 -7.57 -18.15 14.36
CA THR A 34 -8.65 -18.96 13.79
C THR A 34 -9.87 -18.10 13.43
N ILE A 35 -10.70 -18.58 12.49
CA ILE A 35 -11.99 -17.94 12.17
C ILE A 35 -12.89 -17.86 13.41
N MET A 36 -12.87 -18.88 14.28
CA MET A 36 -13.68 -18.91 15.49
C MET A 36 -13.28 -17.78 16.44
N GLU A 37 -11.98 -17.66 16.72
CA GLU A 37 -11.46 -16.59 17.58
C GLU A 37 -11.73 -15.20 17.00
N LEU A 38 -11.53 -15.03 15.69
CA LEU A 38 -11.83 -13.78 15.02
C LEU A 38 -13.31 -13.40 15.15
N CYS A 39 -14.21 -14.37 14.96
CA CYS A 39 -15.64 -14.19 15.11
C CYS A 39 -16.01 -13.76 16.54
N GLU A 40 -15.43 -14.41 17.55
CA GLU A 40 -15.63 -14.09 18.97
C GLU A 40 -15.12 -12.67 19.30
N ALA A 41 -13.88 -12.36 18.92
CA ALA A 41 -13.27 -11.05 19.14
C ALA A 41 -14.05 -9.91 18.46
N SER A 42 -14.71 -10.21 17.34
CA SER A 42 -15.47 -9.21 16.55
C SER A 42 -16.96 -9.18 16.88
N GLN A 43 -17.45 -10.09 17.76
CA GLN A 43 -18.87 -10.29 18.05
C GLN A 43 -19.71 -10.54 16.79
N VAL A 44 -19.17 -11.33 15.86
CA VAL A 44 -19.81 -11.67 14.58
C VAL A 44 -19.97 -13.18 14.50
N SER A 45 -21.15 -13.69 14.11
CA SER A 45 -21.34 -15.13 13.96
C SER A 45 -20.54 -15.71 12.78
N ARG A 46 -20.11 -16.98 12.90
CA ARG A 46 -19.42 -17.69 11.81
C ARG A 46 -20.22 -17.70 10.50
N ARG A 47 -21.56 -17.83 10.58
CA ARG A 47 -22.45 -17.72 9.40
C ARG A 47 -22.34 -16.36 8.72
N THR A 48 -22.22 -15.28 9.49
CA THR A 48 -22.01 -13.94 8.93
C THR A 48 -20.60 -13.76 8.38
N PHE A 49 -19.57 -14.33 9.03
CA PHE A 49 -18.22 -14.37 8.49
C PHE A 49 -18.20 -14.99 7.08
N TYR A 50 -18.71 -16.21 6.95
CA TYR A 50 -18.72 -16.94 5.68
C TYR A 50 -19.65 -16.35 4.61
N ARG A 51 -20.53 -15.41 4.97
CA ARG A 51 -21.29 -14.60 4.00
C ARG A 51 -20.42 -13.53 3.33
N HIS A 52 -19.28 -13.19 3.93
CA HIS A 52 -18.44 -12.08 3.52
C HIS A 52 -17.04 -12.49 3.12
N PHE A 53 -16.48 -13.53 3.74
CA PHE A 53 -15.10 -13.96 3.58
C PHE A 53 -14.96 -15.47 3.67
N ASP A 54 -14.04 -16.02 2.89
CA ASP A 54 -13.71 -17.45 2.92
C ASP A 54 -12.61 -17.78 3.94
N ASN A 55 -11.73 -16.82 4.18
CA ASN A 55 -10.58 -16.97 5.08
C ASN A 55 -10.16 -15.61 5.71
N THR A 56 -9.30 -15.67 6.71
CA THR A 56 -8.77 -14.50 7.42
C THR A 56 -7.91 -13.61 6.51
N GLY A 57 -7.30 -14.15 5.46
CA GLY A 57 -6.54 -13.39 4.47
C GLY A 57 -7.41 -12.41 3.67
N GLN A 58 -8.64 -12.80 3.31
CA GLN A 58 -9.58 -11.87 2.68
C GLN A 58 -10.02 -10.73 3.61
N VAL A 59 -10.05 -10.97 4.93
CA VAL A 59 -10.30 -9.93 5.92
C VAL A 59 -9.12 -8.95 5.98
N ALA A 60 -7.87 -9.45 5.93
CA ALA A 60 -6.68 -8.60 5.86
C ALA A 60 -6.69 -7.73 4.60
N ALA A 61 -6.96 -8.32 3.43
CA ALA A 61 -7.09 -7.58 2.17
C ALA A 61 -8.24 -6.55 2.21
N TYR A 62 -9.33 -6.86 2.91
CA TYR A 62 -10.42 -5.92 3.12
C TYR A 62 -10.00 -4.76 4.03
N GLN A 63 -9.21 -4.99 5.07
CA GLN A 63 -8.74 -3.92 5.96
C GLN A 63 -7.87 -2.90 5.21
N THR A 64 -7.12 -3.36 4.21
CA THR A 64 -6.23 -2.51 3.41
C THR A 64 -6.90 -1.97 2.14
N ARG A 65 -8.15 -2.34 1.88
CA ARG A 65 -8.92 -1.81 0.75
C ARG A 65 -9.05 -0.30 0.90
N GLY A 66 -8.96 0.43 -0.21
CA GLY A 66 -9.05 1.88 -0.21
C GLY A 66 -7.73 2.60 0.06
N ILE A 67 -6.76 1.99 0.76
CA ILE A 67 -5.44 2.65 0.97
C ILE A 67 -4.76 2.95 -0.36
N ILE A 68 -4.86 2.04 -1.33
CA ILE A 68 -4.28 2.27 -2.65
C ILE A 68 -5.08 3.28 -3.48
N ASP A 69 -6.39 3.37 -3.27
CA ASP A 69 -7.20 4.41 -3.91
C ASP A 69 -6.85 5.79 -3.34
N GLU A 70 -6.71 5.89 -2.01
CA GLU A 70 -6.24 7.08 -1.28
C GLU A 70 -4.82 7.47 -1.73
N PHE A 71 -3.91 6.50 -1.82
CA PHE A 71 -2.55 6.70 -2.33
C PHE A 71 -2.56 7.27 -3.74
N THR A 72 -3.33 6.65 -4.63
CA THR A 72 -3.40 7.05 -6.05
C THR A 72 -3.98 8.45 -6.19
N ALA A 73 -5.02 8.78 -5.42
CA ALA A 73 -5.59 10.12 -5.37
C ALA A 73 -4.57 11.15 -4.85
N ALA A 74 -3.92 10.85 -3.71
CA ALA A 74 -2.92 11.71 -3.11
C ALA A 74 -1.74 11.99 -4.06
N MET A 75 -1.28 10.98 -4.80
CA MET A 75 -0.21 11.16 -5.80
C MET A 75 -0.69 11.99 -6.99
N LYS A 76 -1.90 11.77 -7.52
CA LYS A 76 -2.46 12.56 -8.62
C LYS A 76 -2.47 14.07 -8.31
N GLU A 77 -2.67 14.46 -7.05
CA GLU A 77 -2.60 15.86 -6.60
C GLU A 77 -1.18 16.46 -6.65
N GLN A 78 -0.13 15.62 -6.59
CA GLN A 78 1.26 16.07 -6.63
C GLN A 78 1.86 16.13 -8.04
N LYS A 79 1.13 15.69 -9.08
CA LYS A 79 1.65 15.47 -10.44
C LYS A 79 2.48 16.64 -11.02
N ASN A 80 2.10 17.87 -10.73
CA ASN A 80 2.74 19.09 -11.28
C ASN A 80 3.75 19.72 -10.31
N ARG A 81 4.14 19.01 -9.23
CA ARG A 81 5.15 19.48 -8.29
C ARG A 81 6.53 18.99 -8.68
N PRO A 82 7.61 19.67 -8.22
CA PRO A 82 8.96 19.17 -8.38
C PRO A 82 9.08 17.74 -7.88
N TYR A 83 9.86 16.91 -8.58
CA TYR A 83 9.99 15.48 -8.29
C TYR A 83 10.34 15.18 -6.83
N GLU A 84 11.23 15.95 -6.22
CA GLU A 84 11.57 15.83 -4.80
C GLU A 84 10.34 15.98 -3.89
N ALA A 85 9.48 16.97 -4.15
CA ALA A 85 8.27 17.20 -3.38
C ALA A 85 7.23 16.07 -3.58
N VAL A 86 7.20 15.45 -4.76
CA VAL A 86 6.38 14.25 -5.01
C VAL A 86 6.85 13.09 -4.15
N ILE A 87 8.16 12.83 -4.10
CA ILE A 87 8.72 11.75 -3.28
C ILE A 87 8.57 12.03 -1.79
N GLU A 88 8.70 13.28 -1.35
CA GLU A 88 8.39 13.67 0.03
C GLU A 88 6.93 13.36 0.36
N ALA A 89 5.99 13.76 -0.51
CA ALA A 89 4.57 13.48 -0.34
C ALA A 89 4.25 11.98 -0.31
N TYR A 90 4.98 11.17 -1.09
CA TYR A 90 4.90 9.70 -1.02
C TYR A 90 5.21 9.18 0.39
N PHE A 91 6.32 9.63 1.00
CA PHE A 91 6.68 9.19 2.36
C PHE A 91 5.73 9.76 3.42
N VAL A 92 5.27 11.00 3.26
CA VAL A 92 4.25 11.61 4.14
C VAL A 92 2.98 10.76 4.13
N PHE A 93 2.48 10.39 2.95
CA PHE A 93 1.30 9.53 2.82
C PHE A 93 1.51 8.21 3.58
N TRP A 94 2.58 7.47 3.27
CA TRP A 94 2.79 6.16 3.86
C TRP A 94 3.08 6.18 5.36
N LYS A 95 3.64 7.28 5.89
CA LYS A 95 3.83 7.46 7.34
C LYS A 95 2.51 7.39 8.10
N THR A 96 1.43 7.92 7.52
CA THR A 96 0.10 7.86 8.13
C THR A 96 -0.43 6.42 8.27
N HIS A 97 0.10 5.50 7.47
CA HIS A 97 -0.20 4.06 7.50
C HIS A 97 0.91 3.21 8.11
N ALA A 98 1.97 3.81 8.66
CA ALA A 98 3.14 3.08 9.18
C ALA A 98 2.79 2.01 10.24
N PRO A 99 1.90 2.24 11.23
CA PRO A 99 1.54 1.20 12.19
C PRO A 99 0.91 -0.05 11.54
N LEU A 100 0.09 0.16 10.51
CA LEU A 100 -0.54 -0.92 9.74
C LEU A 100 0.51 -1.68 8.92
N LEU A 101 1.38 -0.97 8.20
CA LEU A 101 2.45 -1.58 7.42
C LEU A 101 3.43 -2.38 8.30
N THR A 102 3.77 -1.87 9.48
CA THR A 102 4.56 -2.61 10.48
C THR A 102 3.88 -3.91 10.86
N LEU A 103 2.59 -3.87 11.20
CA LEU A 103 1.87 -5.07 11.60
C LEU A 103 1.73 -6.09 10.47
N LEU A 104 1.49 -5.63 9.25
CA LEU A 104 1.45 -6.50 8.07
C LEU A 104 2.81 -7.15 7.81
N ASN A 105 3.90 -6.40 7.91
CA ASN A 105 5.24 -6.92 7.70
C ASN A 105 5.62 -7.98 8.75
N GLN A 106 5.34 -7.71 10.03
CA GLN A 106 5.57 -8.67 11.12
C GLN A 106 4.79 -9.99 10.95
N ASN A 107 3.71 -9.96 10.17
CA ASN A 107 2.85 -11.11 9.91
C ASN A 107 2.99 -11.69 8.49
N ASN A 108 4.00 -11.27 7.72
CA ASN A 108 4.21 -11.68 6.33
C ASN A 108 3.01 -11.41 5.39
N LEU A 109 2.22 -10.36 5.69
CA LEU A 109 1.02 -9.97 4.94
C LEU A 109 1.24 -8.78 4.03
N THR A 110 2.46 -8.28 3.88
CA THR A 110 2.78 -7.10 3.05
C THR A 110 2.24 -7.20 1.62
N TYR A 111 2.12 -8.42 1.08
CA TYR A 111 1.57 -8.69 -0.26
C TYR A 111 0.16 -8.15 -0.49
N VAL A 112 -0.66 -8.01 0.57
CA VAL A 112 -2.05 -7.49 0.47
C VAL A 112 -2.09 -6.01 0.09
N ILE A 113 -1.00 -5.26 0.32
CA ILE A 113 -0.83 -3.86 -0.11
C ILE A 113 0.09 -3.78 -1.32
N PHE A 114 1.19 -4.55 -1.32
CA PHE A 114 2.19 -4.47 -2.38
C PHE A 114 1.64 -4.84 -3.76
N THR A 115 0.77 -5.86 -3.83
CA THR A 115 0.20 -6.29 -5.13
C THR A 115 -0.72 -5.21 -5.74
N PRO A 116 -1.69 -4.64 -5.00
CA PRO A 116 -2.48 -3.54 -5.53
C PRO A 116 -1.67 -2.26 -5.75
N TYR A 117 -0.64 -1.98 -4.92
CA TYR A 117 0.30 -0.89 -5.13
C TYR A 117 1.01 -0.97 -6.49
N LEU A 118 1.60 -2.12 -6.84
CA LEU A 118 2.25 -2.27 -8.15
C LEU A 118 1.27 -2.06 -9.32
N THR A 119 0.02 -2.50 -9.14
CA THR A 119 -1.02 -2.33 -10.15
C THR A 119 -1.40 -0.85 -10.31
N SER A 120 -1.51 -0.09 -9.23
CA SER A 120 -1.91 1.32 -9.26
C SER A 120 -0.88 2.23 -9.89
N LEU A 121 0.39 1.82 -9.95
CA LEU A 121 1.45 2.58 -10.59
C LEU A 121 1.29 2.68 -12.12
N GLY A 122 0.53 1.77 -12.73
CA GLY A 122 0.10 1.92 -14.13
C GLY A 122 -0.72 3.19 -14.37
N GLU A 123 -1.40 3.72 -13.33
CA GLU A 123 -2.13 5.00 -13.38
C GLU A 123 -1.26 6.21 -13.05
N LEU A 124 -0.02 5.98 -12.61
CA LEU A 124 0.93 7.01 -12.17
C LEU A 124 2.25 6.94 -12.97
N PRO A 125 2.20 6.91 -14.32
CA PRO A 125 3.41 6.76 -15.15
C PRO A 125 4.43 7.91 -14.95
N TRP A 126 3.95 9.07 -14.51
CA TRP A 126 4.75 10.27 -14.24
C TRP A 126 5.52 10.22 -12.91
N LEU A 127 5.25 9.23 -12.03
CA LEU A 127 6.00 9.05 -10.78
C LEU A 127 7.39 8.44 -11.04
N PHE A 128 7.53 7.70 -12.14
CA PHE A 128 8.79 7.14 -12.61
C PHE A 128 8.93 7.40 -14.11
N PRO A 129 9.08 8.68 -14.52
CA PRO A 129 9.14 9.01 -15.92
C PRO A 129 10.32 8.30 -16.55
N PRO A 130 10.11 7.61 -17.69
CA PRO A 130 11.19 6.94 -18.39
C PRO A 130 12.33 7.89 -18.74
N HIS A 131 13.57 7.48 -18.52
CA HIS A 131 14.75 8.25 -18.92
C HIS A 131 15.01 8.09 -20.42
N GLY A 132 14.83 9.17 -21.17
CA GLY A 132 15.61 9.47 -22.39
C GLY A 132 15.61 8.46 -23.55
N ALA A 133 14.69 7.49 -23.61
CA ALA A 133 14.55 6.61 -24.75
C ALA A 133 13.12 6.65 -25.29
N ASP A 134 13.03 6.70 -26.61
CA ASP A 134 11.79 6.58 -27.37
C ASP A 134 11.18 5.19 -27.05
N HIS A 135 10.26 5.13 -26.08
CA HIS A 135 9.67 3.87 -25.60
C HIS A 135 8.60 3.37 -26.57
N ALA A 136 9.03 3.00 -27.77
CA ALA A 136 8.25 2.17 -28.66
C ALA A 136 8.03 0.75 -28.08
N ASN A 137 8.84 0.33 -27.09
CA ASN A 137 8.74 -0.98 -26.44
C ASN A 137 8.03 -0.92 -25.07
N GLN A 138 6.84 -1.53 -25.02
CA GLN A 138 6.00 -1.64 -23.83
C GLN A 138 6.62 -2.51 -22.71
N GLU A 139 7.36 -3.56 -23.04
CA GLU A 139 7.96 -4.45 -22.03
C GLU A 139 9.07 -3.75 -21.25
N GLU A 140 9.94 -3.02 -21.95
CA GLU A 140 11.03 -2.25 -21.35
C GLU A 140 10.48 -1.20 -20.37
N TYR A 141 9.41 -0.51 -20.75
CA TYR A 141 8.72 0.43 -19.87
C TYR A 141 8.23 -0.23 -18.57
N PHE A 142 7.60 -1.40 -18.65
CA PHE A 142 7.13 -2.12 -17.45
C PHE A 142 8.28 -2.63 -16.59
N CYS A 143 9.41 -3.03 -17.17
CA CYS A 143 10.61 -3.40 -16.42
C CYS A 143 11.18 -2.21 -15.63
N VAL A 144 11.30 -1.05 -16.26
CA VAL A 144 11.76 0.19 -15.61
C VAL A 144 10.80 0.57 -14.48
N LEU A 145 9.50 0.56 -14.74
CA LEU A 145 8.48 0.83 -13.73
C LEU A 145 8.63 -0.12 -12.54
N ALA A 146 8.71 -1.44 -12.77
CA ALA A 146 8.86 -2.44 -11.72
C ALA A 146 10.15 -2.25 -10.89
N TYR A 147 11.27 -1.94 -11.54
CA TYR A 147 12.56 -1.70 -10.87
C TYR A 147 12.48 -0.50 -9.91
N HIS A 148 12.01 0.66 -10.39
CA HIS A 148 11.90 1.85 -9.54
C HIS A 148 10.84 1.68 -8.44
N SER A 149 9.72 1.04 -8.75
CA SER A 149 8.67 0.73 -7.78
C SER A 149 9.19 -0.17 -6.66
N GLY A 150 9.93 -1.22 -7.03
CA GLY A 150 10.56 -2.13 -6.06
C GLY A 150 11.60 -1.42 -5.20
N GLY A 151 12.42 -0.54 -5.78
CA GLY A 151 13.40 0.26 -5.04
C GLY A 151 12.74 1.20 -4.03
N LEU A 152 11.72 1.95 -4.45
CA LEU A 152 10.99 2.89 -3.59
C LEU A 152 10.22 2.15 -2.48
N TRP A 153 9.58 1.02 -2.81
CA TRP A 153 8.91 0.16 -1.83
C TRP A 153 9.88 -0.44 -0.80
N SER A 154 11.07 -0.85 -1.25
CA SER A 154 12.10 -1.40 -0.37
C SER A 154 12.61 -0.34 0.62
N LEU A 155 12.84 0.88 0.13
CA LEU A 155 13.23 2.00 0.99
C LEU A 155 12.11 2.37 1.98
N LEU A 156 10.85 2.38 1.53
CA LEU A 156 9.70 2.59 2.39
C LEU A 156 9.64 1.55 3.53
N THR A 157 9.75 0.28 3.17
CA THR A 157 9.70 -0.83 4.14
C THR A 157 10.84 -0.72 5.13
N TYR A 158 12.07 -0.45 4.65
CA TYR A 158 13.23 -0.20 5.52
C TYR A 158 12.94 0.95 6.50
N TRP A 159 12.48 2.10 6.01
CA TRP A 159 12.23 3.27 6.85
C TRP A 159 11.18 3.00 7.94
N ILE A 160 10.06 2.36 7.58
CA ILE A 160 9.00 2.03 8.53
C ILE A 160 9.48 1.01 9.56
N MET A 161 10.21 -0.03 9.14
CA MET A 161 10.75 -1.05 10.05
C MET A 161 11.79 -0.48 11.02
N ASN A 162 12.44 0.62 10.64
CA ASN A 162 13.37 1.36 11.49
C ASN A 162 12.71 2.56 12.20
N GLY A 163 11.41 2.47 12.46
CA GLY A 163 10.68 3.42 13.32
C GLY A 163 10.47 4.80 12.71
N CYS A 164 10.53 4.92 11.38
CA CYS A 164 10.40 6.18 10.66
C CYS A 164 11.40 7.26 11.13
N ALA A 165 12.64 6.87 11.46
CA ALA A 165 13.62 7.73 12.13
C ALA A 165 14.10 8.93 11.30
N LEU A 166 14.18 8.77 9.97
CA LEU A 166 14.53 9.86 9.06
C LEU A 166 13.29 10.70 8.72
N SER A 167 13.50 11.98 8.42
CA SER A 167 12.42 12.82 7.88
C SER A 167 12.07 12.39 6.45
N GLU A 168 10.81 12.61 6.08
CA GLU A 168 10.25 12.36 4.75
C GLU A 168 11.06 13.11 3.67
N ARG A 169 11.44 14.36 3.97
CA ARG A 169 12.30 15.17 3.13
C ARG A 169 13.68 14.56 2.93
N THR A 170 14.34 14.09 4.00
CA THR A 170 15.65 13.45 3.90
C THR A 170 15.62 12.19 3.03
N LEU A 171 14.53 11.42 3.09
CA LEU A 171 14.34 10.27 2.20
C LEU A 171 14.15 10.71 0.75
N ALA A 172 13.37 11.76 0.51
CA ALA A 172 13.18 12.32 -0.83
C ALA A 172 14.50 12.78 -1.43
N GLU A 173 15.29 13.56 -0.69
CA GLU A 173 16.64 13.99 -1.09
C GLU A 173 17.55 12.80 -1.44
N THR A 174 17.46 11.70 -0.67
CA THR A 174 18.20 10.46 -0.92
C THR A 174 17.79 9.80 -2.25
N VAL A 175 16.49 9.69 -2.51
CA VAL A 175 15.95 9.12 -3.77
C VAL A 175 16.38 9.96 -4.97
N VAL A 176 16.20 11.28 -4.90
CA VAL A 176 16.56 12.20 -6.00
C VAL A 176 18.05 12.15 -6.28
N LYS A 177 18.90 12.17 -5.25
CA LYS A 177 20.36 12.08 -5.41
C LYS A 177 20.78 10.78 -6.11
N ASN A 178 20.20 9.64 -5.72
CA ASN A 178 20.56 8.35 -6.31
C ASN A 178 20.06 8.20 -7.75
N ASN A 179 18.88 8.72 -8.08
CA ASN A 179 18.39 8.73 -9.45
C ASN A 179 19.28 9.60 -10.37
N ASN A 180 19.73 10.76 -9.87
CA ASN A 180 20.63 11.64 -10.60
C ASN A 180 22.07 11.07 -10.73
N ALA A 181 22.57 10.36 -9.71
CA ALA A 181 23.90 9.75 -9.73
C ALA A 181 23.99 8.48 -10.58
N GLY A 182 22.86 7.81 -10.83
CA GLY A 182 22.75 6.63 -11.69
C GLY A 182 22.66 6.91 -13.19
N GLY A 183 22.77 8.18 -13.63
CA GLY A 183 22.76 8.58 -15.04
C GLY A 183 21.41 9.03 -15.60
N GLY A 184 20.39 9.25 -14.75
CA GLY A 184 19.07 9.72 -15.17
C GLY A 184 18.64 10.94 -14.36
N GLY A 185 19.15 12.12 -14.72
CA GLY A 185 18.73 13.37 -14.10
C GLY A 185 17.24 13.63 -14.31
N TYR A 186 16.45 13.75 -13.23
CA TYR A 186 15.11 14.35 -13.30
C TYR A 186 15.24 15.87 -13.38
N THR A 187 15.71 16.38 -14.52
CA THR A 187 15.52 17.81 -14.84
C THR A 187 14.12 17.98 -15.41
N GLN A 188 13.18 18.35 -14.54
CA GLN A 188 11.97 19.02 -14.99
C GLN A 188 12.31 20.50 -15.15
N GLU A 189 12.36 20.95 -16.41
CA GLU A 189 12.20 22.37 -16.76
C GLU A 189 10.76 22.84 -16.49
#